data_AF-W5SF64-F1
#
_entry.id   AF-W5SF64-F1
#
_cell.length_a   1.000
_cell.length_b   1.000
_cell.length_c   1.000
_cell.angle_alpha   90.00
_cell.angle_beta   90.00
_cell.angle_gamma   90.00
#
_symmetry.space_group_name_H-M   'P 1'
#
loop_
_entity.id
_entity.type
_entity.pdbx_description
1 polymer ?
#
loop_
_entity_poly.entity_id
_entity_poly.type
_entity_poly.pdbx_seq_one_letter_code
_entity_poly.pdbx_strand_id
1 'polypeptide(L)'
;MNKNINYLIILCSMLLLYSCGDRHPMPKGDNLTNGFKTTLSADEQQNFNTLKRILDIIIKYLQNQLIDNPNLKTLEKNQYQKLQEKQSQDIINKYPDFIEWLSNYPDKQKELANDFSIVYEFLNEKRIQQASNLTNEQLIINTINCDRQLQDNDTCNDKDYMYTNNKNVFFGNNLYFYFYNFLIHMNNTKTNEEIFESMKLEPYRNIDSLIGKNRYENAIRKTLNHNQKKGLNFLKEAFFPEIKLHNFLILNKNKVKSVLNHIYSEFEKCNSNEQGKDIFKYSINNYFDVINNKKLDEFQEKVKSGC
;
A
#
# COMPACT_ATOMS: atom_id res chain seq x y z
N MET A 1 -5.23 -57.28 -44.59
CA MET A 1 -4.01 -56.89 -43.84
C MET A 1 -3.97 -55.36 -43.79
N ASN A 2 -4.65 -54.58 -42.94
CA ASN A 2 -5.14 -54.67 -41.57
C ASN A 2 -4.09 -54.84 -40.48
N LYS A 3 -3.38 -53.74 -40.21
CA LYS A 3 -2.92 -53.26 -38.89
C LYS A 3 -2.31 -51.88 -39.14
N ASN A 4 -3.09 -50.79 -39.05
CA ASN A 4 -2.64 -49.40 -38.77
C ASN A 4 -3.73 -48.31 -38.87
N ILE A 5 -4.99 -48.63 -39.20
CA ILE A 5 -6.05 -47.60 -39.30
C ILE A 5 -6.74 -47.30 -37.95
N ASN A 6 -6.61 -48.17 -36.94
CA ASN A 6 -7.31 -48.00 -35.65
C ASN A 6 -6.70 -46.97 -34.68
N TYR A 7 -5.48 -46.47 -34.89
CA TYR A 7 -4.88 -45.49 -33.98
C TYR A 7 -5.17 -44.02 -34.34
N LEU A 8 -5.54 -43.71 -35.59
CA LEU A 8 -5.86 -42.33 -35.98
C LEU A 8 -7.27 -41.90 -35.59
N ILE A 9 -8.22 -42.84 -35.51
CA ILE A 9 -9.64 -42.53 -35.21
C ILE A 9 -9.83 -42.22 -33.72
N ILE A 10 -9.02 -42.82 -32.83
CA ILE A 10 -9.14 -42.61 -31.38
C ILE A 10 -8.54 -41.26 -30.93
N LEU A 11 -7.57 -40.71 -31.67
CA LEU A 11 -6.93 -39.43 -31.35
C LEU A 11 -7.76 -38.20 -31.78
N CYS A 12 -8.70 -38.32 -32.72
CA CYS A 12 -9.63 -37.24 -33.06
C CYS A 12 -10.86 -37.17 -32.14
N SER A 13 -11.20 -38.25 -31.43
CA SER A 13 -12.38 -38.31 -30.57
C SER A 13 -12.19 -37.74 -29.15
N MET A 14 -10.96 -37.49 -28.69
CA MET A 14 -10.70 -36.86 -27.38
C MET A 14 -10.52 -35.33 -27.47
N LEU A 15 -10.47 -34.76 -28.68
CA LEU A 15 -10.38 -33.30 -28.90
C LEU A 15 -11.75 -32.65 -29.20
N LEU A 16 -12.84 -33.42 -29.25
CA LEU A 16 -14.19 -32.94 -29.58
C LEU A 16 -15.21 -33.04 -28.43
N LEU A 17 -14.79 -33.26 -27.18
CA LEU A 17 -15.68 -33.30 -26.01
C LEU A 17 -15.50 -32.14 -25.00
N TYR A 18 -14.99 -30.99 -25.45
CA TYR A 18 -15.03 -29.75 -24.66
C TYR A 18 -15.48 -28.54 -25.49
N SER A 19 -16.52 -28.72 -26.31
CA SER A 19 -17.22 -27.62 -26.99
C SER A 19 -18.68 -27.97 -27.22
N CYS A 20 -19.51 -27.66 -26.22
CA CYS A 20 -20.94 -27.26 -26.27
C CYS A 20 -21.64 -27.67 -24.97
N GLY A 21 -21.37 -26.94 -23.89
CA GLY A 21 -22.43 -26.63 -22.93
C GLY A 21 -23.06 -25.34 -23.41
N ASP A 22 -24.38 -25.36 -23.55
CA ASP A 22 -25.25 -24.32 -24.11
C ASP A 22 -24.65 -22.91 -24.21
N ARG A 23 -24.55 -22.41 -25.45
CA ARG A 23 -24.56 -20.98 -25.70
C ARG A 23 -25.94 -20.47 -25.30
N HIS A 24 -26.14 -20.24 -24.01
CA HIS A 24 -26.90 -19.07 -23.64
C HIS A 24 -26.27 -17.91 -24.43
N PRO A 25 -27.03 -17.12 -25.20
CA PRO A 25 -26.52 -15.82 -25.57
C PRO A 25 -26.00 -15.24 -24.26
N MET A 26 -24.73 -14.83 -24.26
CA MET A 26 -24.24 -13.89 -23.24
C MET A 26 -25.41 -12.93 -23.05
N PRO A 27 -25.95 -12.75 -21.82
CA PRO A 27 -26.86 -11.65 -21.63
C PRO A 27 -26.09 -10.48 -22.22
N LYS A 28 -26.61 -9.91 -23.31
CA LYS A 28 -26.28 -8.54 -23.71
C LYS A 28 -26.40 -7.85 -22.38
N GLY A 29 -25.26 -7.53 -21.77
CA GLY A 29 -25.22 -7.12 -20.37
C GLY A 29 -26.32 -6.11 -20.26
N ASP A 30 -27.39 -6.53 -19.58
CA ASP A 30 -28.57 -5.72 -19.54
C ASP A 30 -28.04 -4.39 -19.07
N ASN A 31 -28.44 -3.33 -19.77
CA ASN A 31 -28.40 -2.01 -19.19
C ASN A 31 -29.23 -2.14 -17.91
N LEU A 32 -28.61 -2.61 -16.83
CA LEU A 32 -28.99 -2.38 -15.46
C LEU A 32 -28.61 -0.93 -15.22
N THR A 33 -29.32 -0.07 -15.94
CA THR A 33 -29.85 1.18 -15.43
C THR A 33 -30.75 0.84 -14.24
N ASN A 34 -30.11 0.42 -13.16
CA ASN A 34 -30.57 0.57 -11.79
C ASN A 34 -29.31 0.87 -11.00
N GLY A 35 -28.75 2.03 -11.34
CA GLY A 35 -27.72 2.68 -10.55
C GLY A 35 -28.31 2.95 -9.17
N PHE A 36 -28.03 2.06 -8.23
CA PHE A 36 -27.67 2.57 -6.92
C PHE A 36 -26.50 3.50 -7.19
N LYS A 37 -26.78 4.80 -7.30
CA LYS A 37 -25.75 5.82 -7.16
C LYS A 37 -25.16 5.57 -5.79
N THR A 38 -24.05 4.85 -5.73
CA THR A 38 -23.31 4.67 -4.49
C THR A 38 -22.93 6.07 -4.05
N THR A 39 -23.65 6.55 -3.06
CA THR A 39 -23.43 7.86 -2.49
C THR A 39 -22.48 7.65 -1.32
N LEU A 40 -21.42 8.44 -1.27
CA LEU A 40 -20.51 8.41 -0.13
C LEU A 40 -21.30 8.83 1.12
N SER A 41 -21.06 8.12 2.22
CA SER A 41 -21.45 8.64 3.54
C SER A 41 -20.69 9.94 3.83
N ALA A 42 -21.15 10.71 4.83
CA ALA A 42 -20.49 11.94 5.23
C ALA A 42 -19.02 11.70 5.62
N ASP A 43 -18.74 10.60 6.34
CA ASP A 43 -17.40 10.21 6.77
C ASP A 43 -16.52 9.80 5.57
N GLU A 44 -17.07 9.02 4.63
CA GLU A 44 -16.36 8.64 3.40
C GLU A 44 -16.03 9.86 2.54
N GLN A 45 -16.96 10.81 2.41
CA GLN A 45 -16.74 12.06 1.68
C GLN A 45 -15.66 12.90 2.34
N GLN A 46 -15.68 13.02 3.67
CA GLN A 46 -14.66 13.75 4.43
C GLN A 46 -13.27 13.12 4.26
N ASN A 47 -13.19 11.79 4.35
CA ASN A 47 -11.95 11.03 4.16
C ASN A 47 -11.39 11.22 2.75
N PHE A 48 -12.22 11.05 1.72
CA PHE A 48 -11.80 11.29 0.33
C PHE A 48 -11.34 12.74 0.10
N ASN A 49 -12.08 13.72 0.61
CA ASN A 49 -11.70 15.14 0.50
C ASN A 49 -10.37 15.41 1.20
N THR A 50 -10.10 14.75 2.33
CA THR A 50 -8.82 14.84 3.04
C THR A 50 -7.67 14.31 2.19
N LEU A 51 -7.82 13.13 1.57
CA LEU A 51 -6.82 12.58 0.65
C LEU A 51 -6.56 13.52 -0.53
N LYS A 52 -7.63 13.98 -1.20
CA LYS A 52 -7.52 14.93 -2.31
C LYS A 52 -6.77 16.19 -1.87
N ARG A 53 -7.09 16.72 -0.69
CA ARG A 53 -6.46 17.94 -0.17
C ARG A 53 -4.97 17.76 0.07
N ILE A 54 -4.53 16.62 0.60
CA ILE A 54 -3.10 16.30 0.75
C ILE A 54 -2.39 16.37 -0.61
N LEU A 55 -2.96 15.72 -1.63
CA LEU A 55 -2.39 15.71 -2.97
C LEU A 55 -2.37 17.11 -3.60
N ASP A 56 -3.45 17.88 -3.47
CA ASP A 56 -3.53 19.27 -3.95
C ASP A 56 -2.41 20.15 -3.35
N ILE A 57 -2.10 19.99 -2.06
CA ILE A 57 -1.01 20.74 -1.41
C ILE A 57 0.35 20.37 -2.00
N ILE A 58 0.61 19.08 -2.21
CA ILE A 58 1.87 18.62 -2.80
C ILE A 58 2.00 19.13 -4.23
N ILE A 59 0.93 19.11 -5.03
CA ILE A 59 0.93 19.67 -6.38
C ILE A 59 1.23 21.16 -6.37
N LYS A 60 0.61 21.92 -5.46
CA LYS A 60 0.90 23.34 -5.28
C LYS A 60 2.36 23.59 -4.89
N TYR A 61 2.92 22.76 -4.00
CA TYR A 61 4.33 22.82 -3.66
C TYR A 61 5.23 22.61 -4.88
N LEU A 62 4.97 21.57 -5.68
CA LEU A 62 5.73 21.31 -6.91
C LEU A 62 5.62 22.45 -7.92
N GLN A 63 4.43 23.06 -8.07
CA GLN A 63 4.23 24.24 -8.92
C GLN A 63 5.08 25.42 -8.47
N ASN A 64 5.08 25.73 -7.17
CA ASN A 64 5.89 26.82 -6.62
C ASN A 64 7.39 26.55 -6.80
N GLN A 65 7.86 25.32 -6.61
CA GLN A 65 9.27 24.97 -6.86
C GLN A 65 9.71 25.20 -8.32
N LEU A 66 8.80 25.10 -9.29
CA LEU A 66 9.07 25.42 -10.69
C LEU A 66 9.04 26.93 -10.99
N ILE A 67 8.22 27.70 -10.27
CA ILE A 67 8.05 29.15 -10.45
C ILE A 67 9.13 29.94 -9.70
N ASP A 68 9.37 29.61 -8.43
CA ASP A 68 10.15 30.39 -7.46
C ASP A 68 11.65 30.04 -7.45
N ASN A 69 12.16 29.36 -8.48
CA ASN A 69 13.59 29.04 -8.60
C ASN A 69 14.31 29.85 -9.71
N PRO A 70 14.36 31.20 -9.62
CA PRO A 70 15.03 32.03 -10.61
C PRO A 70 16.56 31.89 -10.58
N ASN A 71 17.16 31.43 -9.48
CA ASN A 71 18.62 31.20 -9.37
C ASN A 71 19.12 29.99 -10.20
N LEU A 72 18.22 29.16 -10.70
CA LEU A 72 18.52 28.07 -11.64
C LEU A 72 18.40 28.47 -13.12
N LYS A 73 18.02 29.73 -13.43
CA LYS A 73 18.03 30.26 -14.80
C LYS A 73 19.44 30.65 -15.28
N THR A 74 20.38 30.85 -14.36
CA THR A 74 21.74 31.37 -14.64
C THR A 74 22.85 30.32 -14.53
N LEU A 75 22.62 29.20 -13.83
CA LEU A 75 23.55 28.06 -13.81
C LEU A 75 23.03 26.92 -14.69
N GLU A 76 23.93 26.31 -15.46
CA GLU A 76 23.61 25.14 -16.25
C GLU A 76 23.15 24.00 -15.31
N LYS A 77 21.86 23.66 -15.38
CA LYS A 77 21.28 22.60 -14.55
C LYS A 77 22.02 21.29 -14.81
N ASN A 78 22.40 20.60 -13.75
CA ASN A 78 22.93 19.25 -13.91
C ASN A 78 21.81 18.31 -14.41
N GLN A 79 22.20 17.15 -14.94
CA GLN A 79 21.25 16.19 -15.52
C GLN A 79 20.19 15.74 -14.50
N TYR A 80 20.55 15.61 -13.23
CA TYR A 80 19.64 15.21 -12.15
C TYR A 80 18.53 16.23 -11.92
N GLN A 81 18.88 17.53 -11.87
CA GLN A 81 17.92 18.62 -11.71
C GLN A 81 16.95 18.69 -12.90
N LYS A 82 17.46 18.55 -14.13
CA LYS A 82 16.61 18.50 -15.34
C LYS A 82 15.60 17.35 -15.29
N LEU A 83 16.01 16.17 -14.80
CA LEU A 83 15.12 15.02 -14.64
C LEU A 83 14.05 15.26 -13.57
N GLN A 84 14.43 15.86 -12.43
CA GLN A 84 13.50 16.15 -11.33
C GLN A 84 12.45 17.20 -11.73
N GLU A 85 12.85 18.23 -12.46
CA GLU A 85 11.93 19.25 -12.99
C GLU A 85 10.96 18.65 -13.99
N LYS A 86 11.46 17.83 -14.94
CA LYS A 86 10.61 17.13 -15.89
C LYS A 86 9.59 16.25 -15.18
N GLN A 87 10.03 15.45 -14.20
CA GLN A 87 9.13 14.61 -13.41
C GLN A 87 8.06 15.44 -12.69
N SER A 88 8.45 16.57 -12.08
CA SER A 88 7.52 17.46 -11.39
C SER A 88 6.49 18.07 -12.36
N GLN A 89 6.94 18.51 -13.55
CA GLN A 89 6.08 19.06 -14.58
C GLN A 89 5.08 18.01 -15.10
N ASP A 90 5.54 16.79 -15.37
CA ASP A 90 4.68 15.70 -15.84
C ASP A 90 3.61 15.37 -14.79
N ILE A 91 3.97 15.32 -13.50
CA ILE A 91 3.03 15.13 -12.37
C ILE A 91 1.98 16.25 -12.34
N ILE A 92 2.42 17.51 -12.39
CA ILE A 92 1.54 18.69 -12.33
C ILE A 92 0.54 18.68 -13.49
N ASN A 93 0.96 18.27 -14.68
CA ASN A 93 0.11 18.24 -15.85
C ASN A 93 -0.91 17.08 -15.81
N LYS A 94 -0.52 15.94 -15.24
CA LYS A 94 -1.34 14.72 -15.25
C LYS A 94 -2.36 14.64 -14.11
N TYR A 95 -2.02 15.20 -12.96
CA TYR A 95 -2.86 15.13 -11.76
C TYR A 95 -4.29 15.69 -11.96
N PRO A 96 -4.49 16.87 -12.59
CA PRO A 96 -5.83 17.42 -12.80
C PRO A 96 -6.75 16.47 -13.57
N ASP A 97 -6.28 15.88 -14.68
CA ASP A 97 -7.05 14.95 -15.51
C ASP A 97 -7.46 13.70 -14.71
N PHE A 98 -6.57 13.20 -13.87
CA PHE A 98 -6.87 12.05 -13.01
C PHE A 98 -7.93 12.38 -11.95
N ILE A 99 -7.83 13.52 -11.28
CA ILE A 99 -8.80 13.95 -10.27
C ILE A 99 -10.16 14.24 -10.89
N GLU A 100 -10.20 14.87 -12.06
CA GLU A 100 -11.44 15.08 -12.81
C GLU A 100 -12.08 13.74 -13.19
N TRP A 101 -11.29 12.80 -13.71
CA TRP A 101 -11.78 11.45 -13.97
C TRP A 101 -12.35 10.81 -12.70
N LEU A 102 -11.61 10.82 -11.60
CA LEU A 102 -12.02 10.20 -10.33
C LEU A 102 -13.30 10.82 -9.75
N SER A 103 -13.54 12.12 -10.01
CA SER A 103 -14.76 12.81 -9.59
C SER A 103 -16.04 12.19 -10.17
N ASN A 104 -15.94 11.51 -11.32
CA ASN A 104 -17.03 10.83 -11.99
C ASN A 104 -17.28 9.38 -11.51
N TYR A 105 -16.46 8.86 -10.59
CA TYR A 105 -16.57 7.49 -10.05
C TYR A 105 -16.71 7.47 -8.52
N PRO A 106 -17.92 7.71 -7.97
CA PRO A 106 -18.16 7.68 -6.52
C PRO A 106 -17.75 6.36 -5.84
N ASP A 107 -17.94 5.22 -6.49
CA ASP A 107 -17.50 3.92 -5.98
C ASP A 107 -15.99 3.86 -5.73
N LYS A 108 -15.20 4.46 -6.64
CA LYS A 108 -13.74 4.53 -6.54
C LYS A 108 -13.30 5.51 -5.44
N GLN A 109 -14.00 6.63 -5.30
CA GLN A 109 -13.75 7.55 -4.18
C GLN A 109 -14.00 6.88 -2.84
N LYS A 110 -15.11 6.13 -2.73
CA LYS A 110 -15.44 5.33 -1.55
C LYS A 110 -14.39 4.26 -1.27
N GLU A 111 -13.88 3.57 -2.30
CA GLU A 111 -12.82 2.58 -2.14
C GLU A 111 -11.56 3.22 -1.55
N LEU A 112 -11.08 4.34 -2.10
CA LEU A 112 -9.92 5.06 -1.53
C LEU A 112 -10.19 5.62 -0.13
N ALA A 113 -11.39 6.12 0.14
CA ALA A 113 -11.77 6.59 1.47
C ALA A 113 -11.70 5.48 2.52
N ASN A 114 -12.08 4.25 2.16
CA ASN A 114 -12.06 3.11 3.06
C ASN A 114 -10.65 2.50 3.18
N ASP A 115 -9.93 2.39 2.08
CA ASP A 115 -8.55 1.88 2.03
C ASP A 115 -7.61 2.70 2.91
N PHE A 116 -7.78 4.03 2.95
CA PHE A 116 -6.99 4.95 3.75
C PHE A 116 -7.47 5.16 5.18
N SER A 117 -8.48 4.42 5.65
CA SER A 117 -9.02 4.49 7.03
C SER A 117 -7.93 4.55 8.10
N ILE A 118 -6.91 3.69 8.01
CA ILE A 118 -5.79 3.66 8.95
C ILE A 118 -4.94 4.95 8.96
N VAL A 119 -4.81 5.61 7.82
CA VAL A 119 -4.12 6.91 7.72
C VAL A 119 -4.95 7.96 8.43
N TYR A 120 -6.26 8.00 8.20
CA TYR A 120 -7.15 8.98 8.83
C TYR A 120 -7.23 8.78 10.35
N GLU A 121 -7.28 7.53 10.82
CA GLU A 121 -7.18 7.20 12.25
C GLU A 121 -5.86 7.73 12.84
N PHE A 122 -4.73 7.46 12.18
CA PHE A 122 -3.42 7.94 12.61
C PHE A 122 -3.33 9.47 12.65
N LEU A 123 -3.82 10.15 11.62
CA LEU A 123 -3.86 11.61 11.56
C LEU A 123 -4.71 12.21 12.68
N ASN A 124 -5.87 11.62 12.98
CA ASN A 124 -6.73 12.07 14.06
C ASN A 124 -6.08 11.86 15.44
N GLU A 125 -5.40 10.74 15.67
CA GLU A 125 -4.64 10.54 16.90
C GLU A 125 -3.53 11.57 17.05
N LYS A 126 -2.81 11.88 15.96
CA LYS A 126 -1.82 12.96 15.96
C LYS A 126 -2.48 14.28 16.31
N ARG A 127 -3.57 14.64 15.66
CA ARG A 127 -4.35 15.85 15.97
C ARG A 127 -4.71 15.94 17.46
N ILE A 128 -5.26 14.88 18.04
CA ILE A 128 -5.66 14.87 19.46
C ILE A 128 -4.44 15.06 20.38
N GLN A 129 -3.33 14.38 20.09
CA GLN A 129 -2.11 14.46 20.90
C GLN A 129 -1.41 15.82 20.81
N GLN A 130 -1.59 16.52 19.69
CA GLN A 130 -0.65 17.54 19.24
C GLN A 130 -1.25 18.93 19.09
N ALA A 131 -2.49 19.01 18.64
CA ALA A 131 -3.18 20.25 18.32
C ALA A 131 -4.69 19.98 18.31
N SER A 132 -5.25 19.68 19.49
CA SER A 132 -6.65 19.26 19.63
C SER A 132 -7.65 20.32 19.17
N ASN A 133 -7.20 21.58 19.11
CA ASN A 133 -7.93 22.73 18.57
C ASN A 133 -7.99 22.79 17.04
N LEU A 134 -7.17 22.02 16.31
CA LEU A 134 -7.28 21.92 14.85
C LEU A 134 -8.27 20.87 14.40
N THR A 135 -8.68 21.02 13.15
CA THR A 135 -9.21 19.93 12.31
C THR A 135 -8.07 19.07 11.73
N ASN A 136 -8.38 17.84 11.28
CA ASN A 136 -7.40 16.98 10.59
C ASN A 136 -6.84 17.68 9.34
N GLU A 137 -7.69 18.40 8.61
CA GLU A 137 -7.28 19.13 7.41
C GLU A 137 -6.26 20.22 7.74
N GLN A 138 -6.53 21.05 8.76
CA GLN A 138 -5.59 22.09 9.19
C GLN A 138 -4.27 21.49 9.70
N LEU A 139 -4.32 20.36 10.43
CA LEU A 139 -3.11 19.68 10.88
C LEU A 139 -2.24 19.28 9.68
N ILE A 140 -2.83 18.66 8.67
CA ILE A 140 -2.14 18.23 7.44
C ILE A 140 -1.55 19.44 6.71
N ILE A 141 -2.35 20.47 6.46
CA ILE A 141 -1.93 21.68 5.74
C ILE A 141 -0.74 22.30 6.45
N ASN A 142 -0.86 22.52 7.76
CA ASN A 142 0.21 23.12 8.55
C ASN A 142 1.45 22.21 8.56
N THR A 143 1.27 20.90 8.70
CA THR A 143 2.38 19.93 8.71
C THR A 143 3.20 20.00 7.43
N ILE A 144 2.53 19.93 6.27
CA ILE A 144 3.22 19.94 4.97
C ILE A 144 3.83 21.32 4.69
N ASN A 145 3.10 22.40 4.98
CA ASN A 145 3.59 23.75 4.74
C ASN A 145 4.80 24.10 5.62
N CYS A 146 4.80 23.70 6.89
CA CYS A 146 5.92 23.94 7.81
C CYS A 146 7.15 23.09 7.46
N ASP A 147 6.97 21.82 7.07
CA ASP A 147 8.08 20.96 6.60
C ASP A 147 8.73 21.51 5.32
N ARG A 148 7.93 22.13 4.45
CA ARG A 148 8.35 22.58 3.11
C ARG A 148 8.59 24.09 2.98
N GLN A 149 8.52 24.82 4.10
CA GLN A 149 8.74 26.27 4.17
C GLN A 149 8.03 27.04 3.05
N LEU A 150 6.76 26.72 2.80
CA LEU A 150 5.97 27.39 1.75
C LEU A 150 5.69 28.88 2.03
N GLN A 151 6.15 29.40 3.16
CA GLN A 151 6.40 30.79 3.52
C GLN A 151 7.07 30.80 4.90
N ASP A 152 7.84 31.85 5.24
CA ASP A 152 8.12 32.21 6.64
C ASP A 152 6.76 32.44 7.32
N ASN A 153 6.18 31.36 7.83
CA ASN A 153 4.90 31.40 8.48
C ASN A 153 5.17 31.44 9.97
N ASP A 154 4.96 32.62 10.58
CA ASP A 154 5.13 32.83 12.01
C ASP A 154 4.37 31.77 12.84
N THR A 155 3.30 31.17 12.30
CA THR A 155 2.57 30.06 12.95
C THR A 155 3.29 28.71 13.00
N CYS A 156 4.33 28.47 12.18
CA CYS A 156 5.20 27.29 12.34
C CYS A 156 6.12 27.41 13.56
N ASN A 157 6.37 28.65 14.02
CA ASN A 157 7.25 29.00 15.13
C ASN A 157 6.51 29.46 16.39
N ASP A 158 5.17 29.56 16.35
CA ASP A 158 4.39 29.95 17.53
C ASP A 158 4.38 28.83 18.57
N LYS A 159 4.49 29.19 19.84
CA LYS A 159 4.85 28.29 20.96
C LYS A 159 3.81 27.19 21.24
N ASP A 160 2.68 27.21 20.54
CA ASP A 160 1.62 26.20 20.57
C ASP A 160 1.79 25.08 19.54
N TYR A 161 2.82 25.11 18.66
CA TYR A 161 2.98 24.09 17.62
C TYR A 161 4.26 23.27 17.64
N MET A 162 4.02 21.95 17.71
CA MET A 162 4.63 20.82 17.00
C MET A 162 6.02 20.89 16.35
N TYR A 163 6.47 21.95 15.70
CA TYR A 163 7.55 21.85 14.70
C TYR A 163 8.95 22.13 15.24
N THR A 164 9.07 22.41 16.54
CA THR A 164 10.35 22.67 17.22
C THR A 164 11.07 21.40 17.72
N ASN A 165 10.40 20.24 17.74
CA ASN A 165 10.97 18.98 18.21
C ASN A 165 11.28 18.04 17.05
N ASN A 166 12.51 17.50 16.99
CA ASN A 166 13.02 16.62 15.94
C ASN A 166 12.05 15.47 15.55
N LYS A 167 11.25 14.95 16.50
CA LYS A 167 10.26 13.89 16.23
C LYS A 167 9.15 14.29 15.24
N ASN A 168 8.81 15.56 15.15
CA ASN A 168 7.72 16.05 14.29
C ASN A 168 8.20 16.45 12.89
N VAL A 169 9.48 16.82 12.74
CA VAL A 169 10.15 17.02 11.43
C VAL A 169 10.10 15.73 10.59
N PHE A 170 10.28 14.57 11.22
CA PHE A 170 10.16 13.28 10.52
C PHE A 170 8.73 12.97 10.07
N PHE A 171 7.71 13.39 10.82
CA PHE A 171 6.32 13.15 10.44
C PHE A 171 5.93 13.94 9.18
N GLY A 172 6.26 15.24 9.12
CA GLY A 172 6.00 16.06 7.93
C GLY A 172 6.70 15.53 6.68
N ASN A 173 7.99 15.17 6.81
CA ASN A 173 8.73 14.53 5.74
C ASN A 173 8.10 13.21 5.29
N ASN A 174 7.78 12.31 6.23
CA ASN A 174 7.21 11.01 5.88
C ASN A 174 5.83 11.14 5.24
N LEU A 175 5.00 12.08 5.72
CA LEU A 175 3.71 12.39 5.12
C LEU A 175 3.89 12.87 3.67
N TYR A 176 4.76 13.86 3.46
CA TYR A 176 5.06 14.36 2.12
C TYR A 176 5.59 13.26 1.20
N PHE A 177 6.64 12.54 1.61
CA PHE A 177 7.29 11.53 0.76
C PHE A 177 6.35 10.38 0.42
N TYR A 178 5.52 9.96 1.38
CA TYR A 178 4.54 8.90 1.14
C TYR A 178 3.57 9.28 0.00
N PHE A 179 2.95 10.46 0.10
CA PHE A 179 2.01 10.91 -0.93
C PHE A 179 2.69 11.37 -2.23
N TYR A 180 3.89 11.92 -2.16
CA TYR A 180 4.69 12.26 -3.34
C TYR A 180 5.08 11.01 -4.14
N ASN A 181 5.39 9.89 -3.49
CA ASN A 181 5.65 8.63 -4.18
C ASN A 181 4.44 8.13 -4.98
N PHE A 182 3.20 8.36 -4.50
CA PHE A 182 2.01 8.08 -5.29
C PHE A 182 1.95 8.91 -6.56
N LEU A 183 2.26 10.20 -6.48
CA LEU A 183 2.30 11.08 -7.63
C LEU A 183 3.38 10.65 -8.65
N ILE A 184 4.54 10.17 -8.18
CA ILE A 184 5.57 9.59 -9.06
C ILE A 184 5.02 8.35 -9.79
N HIS A 185 4.37 7.44 -9.06
CA HIS A 185 3.77 6.24 -9.68
C HIS A 185 2.66 6.59 -10.67
N MET A 186 1.83 7.59 -10.34
CA MET A 186 0.83 8.15 -11.24
C MET A 186 1.46 8.59 -12.56
N ASN A 187 2.62 9.25 -12.53
CA ASN A 187 3.27 9.68 -13.76
C ASN A 187 3.66 8.50 -14.67
N ASN A 188 4.11 7.39 -14.09
CA ASN A 188 4.64 6.24 -14.82
C ASN A 188 3.57 5.28 -15.40
N THR A 189 2.31 5.46 -15.07
CA THR A 189 1.18 4.63 -15.56
C THR A 189 0.55 5.24 -16.82
N LYS A 190 -0.24 4.49 -17.60
CA LYS A 190 -0.78 4.99 -18.87
C LYS A 190 -2.23 5.45 -18.76
N THR A 191 -3.02 4.79 -17.91
CA THR A 191 -4.46 5.03 -17.79
C THR A 191 -4.86 5.46 -16.39
N ASN A 192 -5.98 6.17 -16.27
CA ASN A 192 -6.52 6.57 -14.96
C ASN A 192 -6.91 5.37 -14.09
N GLU A 193 -7.31 4.25 -14.70
CA GLU A 193 -7.59 3.01 -13.98
C GLU A 193 -6.33 2.41 -13.37
N GLU A 194 -5.22 2.40 -14.10
CA GLU A 194 -3.92 1.96 -13.57
C GLU A 194 -3.41 2.89 -12.45
N ILE A 195 -3.62 4.21 -12.57
CA ILE A 195 -3.33 5.17 -11.50
C ILE A 195 -4.13 4.79 -10.26
N PHE A 196 -5.44 4.60 -10.41
CA PHE A 196 -6.34 4.25 -9.32
C PHE A 196 -5.91 2.97 -8.59
N GLU A 197 -5.64 1.89 -9.32
CA GLU A 197 -5.15 0.64 -8.74
C GLU A 197 -3.80 0.82 -8.03
N SER A 198 -2.94 1.72 -8.51
CA SER A 198 -1.66 2.02 -7.86
C SER A 198 -1.78 2.83 -6.56
N MET A 199 -2.89 3.55 -6.37
CA MET A 199 -3.18 4.33 -5.16
C MET A 199 -3.77 3.48 -4.04
N LYS A 200 -4.37 2.34 -4.37
CA LYS A 200 -4.92 1.44 -3.35
C LYS A 200 -3.86 1.08 -2.34
N LEU A 201 -4.27 1.09 -1.08
CA LEU A 201 -3.34 0.86 -0.01
C LEU A 201 -2.89 -0.58 0.00
N GLU A 202 -3.78 -1.53 -0.27
CA GLU A 202 -3.53 -2.97 -0.20
C GLU A 202 -2.34 -3.43 -1.08
N PRO A 203 -1.39 -4.20 -0.50
CA PRO A 203 -1.35 -4.75 0.87
C PRO A 203 -0.58 -3.87 1.86
N TYR A 204 -0.92 -2.59 1.95
CA TYR A 204 -0.25 -1.54 2.74
C TYR A 204 1.17 -1.23 2.26
N ARG A 205 1.37 -0.90 0.98
CA ARG A 205 2.73 -0.60 0.48
C ARG A 205 3.33 0.61 1.20
N ASN A 206 4.41 0.40 1.94
CA ASN A 206 5.29 1.42 2.53
C ASN A 206 4.60 2.44 3.46
N ILE A 207 3.37 2.19 3.90
CA ILE A 207 2.65 3.09 4.82
C ILE A 207 3.25 3.07 6.22
N ASP A 208 3.99 2.03 6.58
CA ASP A 208 4.72 1.92 7.85
C ASP A 208 5.71 3.08 8.05
N SER A 209 6.26 3.64 6.97
CA SER A 209 7.11 4.83 7.02
C SER A 209 6.34 6.05 7.57
N LEU A 210 5.03 6.12 7.29
CA LEU A 210 4.14 7.16 7.77
C LEU A 210 3.60 6.83 9.17
N ILE A 211 3.03 5.64 9.35
CA ILE A 211 2.22 5.31 10.54
C ILE A 211 2.99 4.57 11.64
N GLY A 212 4.22 4.15 11.35
CA GLY A 212 5.08 3.38 12.23
C GLY A 212 4.87 1.86 12.14
N LYS A 213 5.96 1.11 12.37
CA LYS A 213 6.01 -0.37 12.28
C LYS A 213 4.99 -1.08 13.19
N ASN A 214 4.79 -0.58 14.41
CA ASN A 214 3.86 -1.18 15.38
C ASN A 214 2.40 -1.07 14.92
N ARG A 215 2.00 0.10 14.40
CA ARG A 215 0.64 0.27 13.88
C ARG A 215 0.43 -0.58 12.63
N TYR A 216 1.45 -0.62 11.77
CA TYR A 216 1.45 -1.47 10.60
C TYR A 216 1.24 -2.95 10.96
N GLU A 217 2.03 -3.50 11.89
CA GLU A 217 1.86 -4.88 12.37
C GLU A 217 0.44 -5.11 12.90
N ASN A 218 -0.08 -4.21 13.73
CA ASN A 218 -1.43 -4.31 14.28
C ASN A 218 -2.51 -4.31 13.18
N ALA A 219 -2.35 -3.51 12.13
CA ALA A 219 -3.24 -3.48 10.99
C ALA A 219 -3.24 -4.81 10.24
N ILE A 220 -2.05 -5.33 9.92
CA ILE A 220 -1.90 -6.64 9.29
C ILE A 220 -2.55 -7.72 10.15
N ARG A 221 -2.31 -7.69 11.47
CA ARG A 221 -2.86 -8.64 12.44
C ARG A 221 -4.39 -8.67 12.45
N LYS A 222 -5.08 -7.55 12.22
CA LYS A 222 -6.54 -7.51 12.08
C LYS A 222 -7.05 -8.29 10.87
N THR A 223 -6.23 -8.40 9.81
CA THR A 223 -6.57 -9.13 8.56
C THR A 223 -6.29 -10.63 8.61
N LEU A 224 -5.68 -11.12 9.68
CA LEU A 224 -5.27 -12.51 9.88
C LEU A 224 -6.36 -13.33 10.58
N ASN A 225 -6.51 -14.59 10.18
CA ASN A 225 -7.34 -15.54 10.92
C ASN A 225 -6.64 -15.99 12.23
N HIS A 226 -7.33 -16.80 13.04
CA HIS A 226 -6.82 -17.29 14.33
C HIS A 226 -5.46 -18.01 14.22
N ASN A 227 -5.34 -18.91 13.26
CA ASN A 227 -4.14 -19.72 13.04
C ASN A 227 -2.96 -18.83 12.59
N GLN A 228 -3.22 -17.92 11.66
CA GLN A 228 -2.23 -16.95 11.18
C GLN A 228 -1.74 -16.01 12.30
N LYS A 229 -2.62 -15.60 13.23
CA LYS A 229 -2.22 -14.80 14.40
C LYS A 229 -1.29 -15.57 15.33
N LYS A 230 -1.54 -16.86 15.55
CA LYS A 230 -0.65 -17.72 16.33
C LYS A 230 0.68 -17.96 15.61
N GLY A 231 0.66 -18.22 14.30
CA GLY A 231 1.87 -18.29 13.47
C GLY A 231 2.69 -17.00 13.51
N LEU A 232 2.02 -15.83 13.52
CA LEU A 232 2.68 -14.53 13.62
C LEU A 232 3.35 -14.32 14.99
N ASN A 233 2.68 -14.72 16.08
CA ASN A 233 3.29 -14.67 17.42
C ASN A 233 4.56 -15.55 17.47
N PHE A 234 4.49 -16.77 16.95
CA PHE A 234 5.64 -17.67 16.91
C PHE A 234 6.78 -17.10 16.05
N LEU A 235 6.45 -16.53 14.88
CA LEU A 235 7.42 -15.87 14.01
C LEU A 235 8.09 -14.68 14.69
N LYS A 236 7.34 -13.89 15.47
CA LYS A 236 7.86 -12.75 16.24
C LYS A 236 8.88 -13.20 17.29
N GLU A 237 8.68 -14.35 17.91
CA GLU A 237 9.66 -14.96 18.81
C GLU A 237 10.90 -15.49 18.07
N ALA A 238 10.73 -15.98 16.83
CA ALA A 238 11.83 -16.48 16.00
C ALA A 238 12.71 -15.35 15.43
N PHE A 239 12.10 -14.21 15.09
CA PHE A 239 12.79 -13.08 14.48
C PHE A 239 13.35 -12.09 15.51
N PHE A 240 14.62 -12.28 15.84
CA PHE A 240 15.44 -11.27 16.49
C PHE A 240 16.59 -10.86 15.55
N PRO A 241 16.72 -9.57 15.15
CA PRO A 241 15.99 -8.39 15.63
C PRO A 241 14.66 -8.11 14.90
N GLU A 242 13.82 -7.26 15.51
CA GLU A 242 12.45 -6.87 15.06
C GLU A 242 12.36 -6.38 13.60
N ILE A 243 13.46 -5.87 13.05
CA ILE A 243 13.52 -5.44 11.64
C ILE A 243 13.21 -6.58 10.66
N LYS A 244 13.53 -7.84 11.00
CA LYS A 244 13.20 -9.00 10.17
C LYS A 244 11.69 -9.20 10.08
N LEU A 245 10.97 -9.07 11.19
CA LEU A 245 9.51 -9.18 11.20
C LEU A 245 8.89 -8.11 10.31
N HIS A 246 9.34 -6.87 10.43
CA HIS A 246 8.85 -5.80 9.59
C HIS A 246 9.08 -6.08 8.09
N ASN A 247 10.31 -6.46 7.71
CA ASN A 247 10.64 -6.79 6.33
C ASN A 247 9.82 -7.97 5.78
N PHE A 248 9.41 -8.90 6.63
CA PHE A 248 8.53 -10.00 6.25
C PHE A 248 7.10 -9.53 6.00
N LEU A 249 6.57 -8.67 6.87
CA LEU A 249 5.17 -8.21 6.80
C LEU A 249 4.88 -7.32 5.58
N ILE A 250 5.89 -6.61 5.04
CA ILE A 250 5.75 -5.77 3.84
C ILE A 250 5.75 -6.55 2.52
N LEU A 251 5.95 -7.88 2.54
CA LEU A 251 5.93 -8.73 1.36
C LEU A 251 4.50 -9.02 0.89
N ASN A 252 4.35 -9.85 -0.16
CA ASN A 252 3.04 -10.20 -0.70
C ASN A 252 2.12 -10.80 0.38
N LYS A 253 0.99 -10.15 0.64
CA LYS A 253 0.01 -10.53 1.68
C LYS A 253 -0.45 -11.99 1.61
N ASN A 254 -0.73 -12.50 0.42
CA ASN A 254 -1.20 -13.89 0.28
C ASN A 254 -0.09 -14.89 0.61
N LYS A 255 1.15 -14.60 0.20
CA LYS A 255 2.32 -15.41 0.55
C LYS A 255 2.64 -15.34 2.04
N VAL A 256 2.58 -14.15 2.63
CA VAL A 256 2.72 -13.95 4.10
C VAL A 256 1.68 -14.80 4.84
N LYS A 257 0.40 -14.72 4.46
CA LYS A 257 -0.67 -15.54 5.05
C LYS A 257 -0.42 -17.03 4.91
N SER A 258 0.09 -17.48 3.76
CA SER A 258 0.43 -18.87 3.50
C SER A 258 1.58 -19.35 4.40
N VAL A 259 2.64 -18.54 4.56
CA VAL A 259 3.75 -18.84 5.46
C VAL A 259 3.30 -18.87 6.92
N LEU A 260 2.48 -17.92 7.37
CA LEU A 260 1.96 -17.89 8.73
C LEU A 260 1.09 -19.12 9.05
N ASN A 261 0.28 -19.60 8.11
CA ASN A 261 -0.47 -20.85 8.24
C ASN A 261 0.46 -22.05 8.41
N HIS A 262 1.52 -22.13 7.59
CA HIS A 262 2.50 -23.21 7.67
C HIS A 262 3.27 -23.22 8.99
N ILE A 263 3.74 -22.04 9.43
CA ILE A 263 4.40 -21.89 10.74
C ILE A 263 3.48 -22.41 11.83
N TYR A 264 2.19 -22.05 11.79
CA TYR A 264 1.24 -22.55 12.77
C TYR A 264 1.07 -24.07 12.73
N SER A 265 0.91 -24.67 11.55
CA SER A 265 0.73 -26.13 11.44
C SER A 265 1.96 -26.92 11.89
N GLU A 266 3.17 -26.43 11.62
CA GLU A 266 4.41 -27.06 12.11
C GLU A 266 4.57 -26.84 13.63
N PHE A 267 4.23 -25.66 14.14
CA PHE A 267 4.23 -25.37 15.58
C PHE A 267 3.26 -26.28 16.35
N GLU A 268 2.08 -26.58 15.81
CA GLU A 268 1.10 -27.45 16.47
C GLU A 268 1.60 -28.88 16.64
N LYS A 269 2.42 -29.40 15.72
CA LYS A 269 3.01 -30.74 15.84
C LYS A 269 3.89 -30.89 17.08
N CYS A 270 4.43 -29.78 17.59
CA CYS A 270 5.33 -29.80 18.72
C CYS A 270 4.68 -30.17 20.06
N ASN A 271 3.36 -30.19 20.25
CA ASN A 271 2.69 -30.79 21.43
C ASN A 271 3.45 -30.68 22.78
N SER A 272 3.79 -29.45 23.21
CA SER A 272 4.58 -29.13 24.44
C SER A 272 6.08 -29.46 24.45
N ASN A 273 6.65 -29.90 23.32
CA ASN A 273 8.10 -30.04 23.11
C ASN A 273 8.75 -28.66 22.91
N GLU A 274 9.20 -28.04 24.01
CA GLU A 274 9.87 -26.72 23.97
C GLU A 274 11.17 -26.75 23.17
N GLN A 275 11.98 -27.82 23.29
CA GLN A 275 13.22 -27.93 22.52
C GLN A 275 12.95 -27.97 21.01
N GLY A 276 11.92 -28.69 20.59
CA GLY A 276 11.50 -28.74 19.19
C GLY A 276 11.01 -27.39 18.66
N LYS A 277 10.31 -26.61 19.50
CA LYS A 277 9.91 -25.24 19.16
C LYS A 277 11.12 -24.33 18.97
N ASP A 278 12.10 -24.40 19.86
CA ASP A 278 13.31 -23.56 19.76
C ASP A 278 14.15 -23.90 18.52
N ILE A 279 14.29 -25.19 18.19
CA ILE A 279 14.91 -25.63 16.93
C ILE A 279 14.13 -25.09 15.74
N PHE A 280 12.80 -25.15 15.77
CA PHE A 280 11.98 -24.63 14.67
C PHE A 280 12.13 -23.12 14.51
N LYS A 281 12.14 -22.33 15.60
CA LYS A 281 12.45 -20.89 15.58
C LYS A 281 13.80 -20.61 14.92
N TYR A 282 14.82 -21.39 15.28
CA TYR A 282 16.15 -21.28 14.69
C TYR A 282 16.14 -21.59 13.18
N SER A 283 15.45 -22.65 12.75
CA SER A 283 15.28 -22.98 11.33
C SER A 283 14.59 -21.87 10.54
N ILE A 284 13.53 -21.26 11.09
CA ILE A 284 12.85 -20.10 10.47
C ILE A 284 13.82 -18.93 10.32
N ASN A 285 14.54 -18.58 11.40
CA ASN A 285 15.44 -17.42 11.39
C ASN A 285 16.61 -17.61 10.41
N ASN A 286 17.16 -18.82 10.32
CA ASN A 286 18.24 -19.16 9.39
C ASN A 286 17.78 -19.19 7.94
N TYR A 287 16.58 -19.72 7.69
CA TYR A 287 16.02 -19.76 6.35
C TYR A 287 15.83 -18.35 5.78
N PHE A 288 15.41 -17.42 6.63
CA PHE A 288 15.28 -15.99 6.34
C PHE A 288 16.56 -15.22 6.69
N ASP A 289 17.69 -15.69 6.17
CA ASP A 289 18.92 -14.91 6.05
C ASP A 289 18.70 -13.66 5.19
N VAL A 290 17.93 -13.82 4.11
CA VAL A 290 17.38 -12.77 3.25
C VAL A 290 15.87 -12.93 3.17
N ILE A 291 15.14 -11.83 3.37
CA ILE A 291 13.67 -11.81 3.36
C ILE A 291 13.19 -11.22 2.03
N ASN A 292 12.59 -12.06 1.19
CA ASN A 292 12.01 -11.64 -0.09
C ASN A 292 10.89 -12.60 -0.53
N ASN A 293 10.13 -12.21 -1.56
CA ASN A 293 9.00 -12.99 -2.05
C ASN A 293 9.37 -14.39 -2.56
N LYS A 294 10.59 -14.60 -3.07
CA LYS A 294 11.05 -15.91 -3.55
C LYS A 294 11.21 -16.90 -2.39
N LYS A 295 11.78 -16.45 -1.27
CA LYS A 295 11.90 -17.24 -0.04
C LYS A 295 10.52 -17.59 0.53
N LEU A 296 9.50 -16.75 0.39
CA LEU A 296 8.15 -17.12 0.83
C LEU A 296 7.56 -18.29 0.04
N ASP A 297 7.85 -18.38 -1.27
CA ASP A 297 7.33 -19.46 -2.13
C ASP A 297 7.90 -20.82 -1.75
N GLU A 298 9.19 -20.86 -1.42
CA GLU A 298 9.91 -22.11 -1.11
C GLU A 298 9.84 -22.48 0.38
N PHE A 299 9.24 -21.64 1.23
CA PHE A 299 9.30 -21.77 2.69
C PHE A 299 8.67 -23.07 3.19
N GLN A 300 7.45 -23.38 2.72
CA GLN A 300 6.68 -24.53 3.22
C GLN A 300 7.35 -25.87 2.93
N GLU A 301 8.05 -25.96 1.80
CA GLU A 301 8.78 -27.16 1.41
C GLU A 301 10.06 -27.34 2.23
N LYS A 302 10.75 -26.24 2.53
CA LYS A 302 12.12 -26.24 3.07
C LYS A 302 12.20 -26.13 4.59
N VAL A 303 11.19 -25.59 5.25
CA VAL A 303 11.22 -25.32 6.70
C VAL A 303 10.10 -26.11 7.37
N LYS A 304 10.46 -27.15 8.11
CA LYS A 304 9.51 -28.00 8.86
C LYS A 304 9.93 -28.08 10.32
N SER A 305 9.00 -28.40 11.21
CA SER A 305 9.36 -28.72 12.59
C SER A 305 10.19 -30.01 12.62
N GLY A 306 11.17 -30.05 13.52
CA GLY A 306 11.81 -31.31 13.95
C GLY A 306 11.00 -32.04 15.04
N CYS A 307 9.86 -31.45 15.41
CA CYS A 307 8.73 -32.13 15.99
C CYS A 307 8.00 -32.90 14.87
#